data_AF-A0A4V3BSC7-F1
#
_entry.id   AF-A0A4V3BSC7-F1
#
_cell.length_a   1.000
_cell.length_b   1.000
_cell.length_c   1.000
_cell.angle_alpha   90.00
_cell.angle_beta   90.00
_cell.angle_gamma   90.00
#
_symmetry.space_group_name_H-M   'P 1'
#
loop_
_entity.id
_entity.type
_entity.pdbx_description
1 polymer ?
#
loop_
_entity_poly.entity_id
_entity_poly.type
_entity_poly.pdbx_seq_one_letter_code
_entity_poly.pdbx_strand_id
1 'polypeptide(L)' 'MACAMTRRFVRRIDLADDAAVIAACEAAHASGHTPPEVLASQRRTGVVEVEIYRHGSGLEVSDTSAASAIG' A
#
# COMPACT_ATOMS: atom_id res chain seq x y z
N MET A 1 -8.11 13.26 25.35
CA MET A 1 -7.70 13.09 23.95
C MET A 1 -6.44 12.24 23.95
N ALA A 2 -6.55 10.95 23.66
CA ALA A 2 -5.37 10.09 23.56
C ALA A 2 -4.75 10.24 22.18
N CYS A 3 -3.45 10.42 22.09
CA CYS A 3 -2.74 10.38 20.81
C CYS A 3 -2.90 8.96 20.25
N ALA A 4 -3.54 8.80 19.10
CA ALA A 4 -3.68 7.48 18.49
C ALA A 4 -2.28 7.01 18.08
N MET A 5 -1.77 5.95 18.72
CA MET A 5 -0.51 5.35 18.30
C MET A 5 -0.67 4.76 16.90
N THR A 6 0.25 5.10 16.00
CA THR A 6 0.34 4.54 14.65
C THR A 6 1.66 3.80 14.49
N ARG A 7 1.67 2.78 13.63
CA ARG A 7 2.87 2.04 13.24
C ARG A 7 3.04 2.08 11.74
N ARG A 8 4.28 2.24 11.29
CA ARG A 8 4.65 2.17 9.86
C ARG A 8 5.19 0.79 9.53
N PHE A 9 4.68 0.19 8.47
CA PHE A 9 5.15 -1.07 7.91
C PHE A 9 5.70 -0.82 6.51
N VAL A 10 6.91 -1.32 6.25
CA VAL A 10 7.53 -1.26 4.93
C VAL A 10 7.69 -2.68 4.42
N ARG A 11 7.19 -2.93 3.21
CA ARG A 11 7.24 -4.22 2.52
C ARG A 11 7.82 -4.03 1.13
N ARG A 12 8.62 -5.00 0.70
CA ARG A 12 9.08 -5.11 -0.68
C ARG A 12 8.30 -6.22 -1.37
N ILE A 13 7.81 -5.92 -2.58
CA ILE A 13 7.12 -6.87 -3.45
C ILE A 13 7.92 -6.97 -4.73
N ASP A 14 8.54 -8.12 -5.00
CA ASP A 14 9.23 -8.34 -6.26
C ASP A 14 8.20 -8.69 -7.35
N LEU A 15 8.36 -8.10 -8.54
CA LEU A 15 7.59 -8.49 -9.73
C LEU A 15 8.48 -9.37 -10.62
N ALA A 16 7.83 -10.13 -11.51
CA ALA A 16 8.56 -10.71 -12.63
C ALA A 16 9.27 -9.60 -13.42
N ASP A 17 10.48 -9.89 -13.89
CA ASP A 17 11.25 -8.97 -14.74
C ASP A 17 10.70 -8.98 -16.18
N ASP A 18 9.46 -8.53 -16.30
CA ASP A 18 8.69 -8.46 -17.53
C ASP A 18 8.09 -7.06 -17.64
N ALA A 19 8.37 -6.39 -18.76
CA ALA A 19 7.97 -5.00 -18.97
C ALA A 19 6.44 -4.82 -18.99
N ALA A 20 5.68 -5.79 -19.48
CA ALA A 20 4.22 -5.72 -19.50
C ALA A 20 3.63 -5.90 -18.09
N VAL A 21 4.23 -6.78 -17.27
CA VAL A 21 3.83 -6.94 -15.87
C VAL A 21 4.09 -5.66 -15.07
N ILE A 22 5.25 -5.03 -15.26
CA ILE A 22 5.60 -3.78 -14.58
C ILE A 22 4.62 -2.67 -14.98
N ALA A 23 4.37 -2.49 -16.28
CA ALA A 23 3.46 -1.46 -16.79
C ALA A 23 2.01 -1.66 -16.29
N ALA A 24 1.52 -2.90 -16.29
CA ALA A 24 0.19 -3.20 -15.76
C ALA A 24 0.09 -2.90 -14.26
N CYS A 25 1.15 -3.21 -13.50
CA CYS A 25 1.22 -2.92 -12.08
C CYS A 25 1.20 -1.42 -11.79
N GLU A 26 1.98 -0.63 -12.53
CA GLU A 26 1.99 0.83 -12.42
C GLU A 26 0.63 1.44 -12.76
N ALA A 27 -0.01 0.99 -13.84
CA ALA A 27 -1.34 1.46 -14.25
C ALA A 27 -2.42 1.14 -13.21
N ALA A 28 -2.34 -0.01 -12.54
CA ALA A 28 -3.28 -0.39 -11.49
C ALA A 28 -3.13 0.45 -10.21
N HIS A 29 -1.91 0.95 -9.93
CA HIS A 29 -1.60 1.75 -8.75
C HIS A 29 -1.52 3.26 -9.05
N ALA A 30 -1.85 3.70 -10.27
CA ALA A 30 -1.95 5.10 -10.60
C ALA A 30 -3.02 5.81 -9.74
N SER A 31 -2.81 7.08 -9.44
CA SER A 31 -3.74 7.87 -8.63
C SER A 31 -5.16 7.80 -9.17
N GLY A 32 -6.11 7.40 -8.32
CA GLY A 32 -7.53 7.27 -8.68
C GLY A 32 -7.92 5.93 -9.33
N HIS A 33 -6.97 5.04 -9.59
CA HIS A 33 -7.25 3.72 -10.18
C HIS A 33 -7.54 2.64 -9.12
N THR A 34 -7.18 2.89 -7.86
CA THR A 34 -7.51 1.97 -6.76
C THR A 34 -9.03 1.87 -6.59
N PRO A 35 -9.62 0.67 -6.67
CA PRO A 35 -11.06 0.51 -6.51
C PRO A 35 -11.55 1.01 -5.13
N PRO A 36 -12.68 1.72 -5.04
CA PRO A 36 -13.18 2.28 -3.79
C PRO A 36 -13.37 1.24 -2.67
N GLU A 37 -13.77 0.03 -3.01
CA GLU A 37 -13.96 -1.09 -2.07
C GLU A 37 -12.65 -1.57 -1.45
N VAL A 38 -11.53 -1.47 -2.17
CA VAL A 38 -10.19 -1.79 -1.66
C VAL A 38 -9.77 -0.72 -0.64
N LEU A 39 -9.96 0.55 -0.98
CA LEU A 39 -9.70 1.68 -0.05
C LEU A 39 -10.56 1.57 1.21
N ALA A 40 -11.84 1.22 1.05
CA ALA A 40 -12.74 0.99 2.18
C ALA A 40 -12.26 -0.18 3.05
N SER A 41 -11.77 -1.26 2.45
CA SER A 41 -11.22 -2.39 3.19
C SER A 41 -9.98 -2.03 3.99
N GLN A 42 -9.02 -1.31 3.38
CA GLN A 42 -7.81 -0.83 4.06
C GLN A 42 -8.16 0.04 5.28
N ARG A 43 -9.12 0.96 5.13
CA ARG A 43 -9.58 1.81 6.24
C ARG A 43 -10.26 1.01 7.35
N ARG A 44 -11.07 0.00 7.01
CA ARG A 44 -11.70 -0.89 8.01
C ARG A 44 -10.67 -1.65 8.83
N THR A 45 -9.53 -1.99 8.23
CA THR A 45 -8.40 -2.62 8.93
C THR A 45 -7.44 -1.61 9.56
N GLY A 46 -7.85 -0.34 9.71
CA GLY A 46 -7.06 0.67 10.40
C GLY A 46 -5.84 1.21 9.65
N VAL A 47 -5.70 0.92 8.35
CA VAL A 47 -4.70 1.57 7.49
C VAL A 47 -5.16 3.01 7.23
N VAL A 48 -4.31 3.98 7.55
CA VAL A 48 -4.62 5.42 7.43
C VAL A 48 -3.88 6.08 6.27
N GLU A 49 -2.75 5.52 5.86
CA GLU A 49 -1.92 6.03 4.77
C GLU A 49 -1.20 4.87 4.09
N VAL A 50 -1.10 4.93 2.75
CA VAL A 50 -0.34 3.97 1.94
C VAL A 50 0.42 4.75 0.88
N GLU A 51 1.72 4.50 0.79
CA GLU A 51 2.62 4.99 -0.24
C GLU A 51 3.21 3.79 -0.99
N ILE A 52 3.26 3.88 -2.32
CA ILE A 52 3.78 2.82 -3.19
C ILE A 52 4.81 3.46 -4.12
N TYR A 53 6.02 2.92 -4.09
CA TYR A 53 7.14 3.37 -4.90
C TYR A 53 7.64 2.27 -5.81
N ARG A 54 8.12 2.66 -6.99
CA ARG A 54 8.86 1.79 -7.90
C ARG A 54 10.30 1.64 -7.40
N HIS A 55 10.78 0.41 -7.27
CA HIS A 55 12.15 0.12 -6.87
C HIS A 55 12.72 -1.07 -7.65
N GLY A 56 13.52 -0.78 -8.69
CA GLY A 56 14.06 -1.79 -9.60
C GLY A 56 12.96 -2.56 -10.32
N SER A 57 12.99 -3.90 -10.24
CA SER A 57 11.93 -4.80 -10.73
C SER A 57 10.80 -5.06 -9.69
N GLY A 58 10.79 -4.40 -8.53
CA GLY A 58 9.74 -4.53 -7.51
C GLY A 58 9.11 -3.22 -7.03
N LEU A 59 8.12 -3.33 -6.16
CA LEU A 59 7.51 -2.22 -5.43
C LEU A 59 8.03 -2.18 -4.00
N GLU A 60 8.18 -0.97 -3.48
CA GLU A 60 8.25 -0.72 -2.05
C GLU A 60 6.91 -0.12 -1.60
N VAL A 61 6.24 -0.82 -0.69
CA VAL A 61 4.95 -0.42 -0.13
C VAL A 61 5.16 -0.03 1.32
N SER A 62 4.80 1.20 1.64
CA SER A 62 4.81 1.70 3.00
C SER A 62 3.40 2.03 3.43
N ASP A 63 2.92 1.44 4.53
CA ASP A 63 1.65 1.85 5.12
C ASP A 63 1.81 2.31 6.56
N THR A 64 0.98 3.28 6.94
CA THR A 64 0.77 3.69 8.33
C THR A 64 -0.56 3.13 8.78
N SER A 65 -0.53 2.38 9.88
CA SER A 65 -1.71 1.72 10.45
C SER A 65 -1.90 2.06 11.93
N ALA A 66 -3.15 2.11 12.38
CA ALA A 66 -3.46 2.29 13.80
C ALA A 66 -2.92 1.13 14.64
N ALA A 67 -2.34 1.41 15.81
CA ALA A 67 -1.71 0.40 16.67
C ALA A 67 -2.69 -0.64 17.23
N SER A 68 -4.00 -0.36 17.22
CA SER A 68 -5.05 -1.31 17.61
C SER A 68 -5.49 -2.25 16.49
N ALA A 69 -5.07 -1.99 15.24
CA ALA A 69 -5.37 -2.85 14.10
C ALA A 69 -4.40 -4.03 13.93
N ILE A 70 -3.40 -4.11 14.81
CA ILE A 70 -2.41 -5.17 14.85
C ILE A 70 -2.90 -6.20 15.88
N GLY A 71 -3.53 -7.27 15.39
CA GLY A 71 -3.88 -8.48 16.15
C GLY A 71 -2.92 -9.60 15.80
#